data_AF-B7QM49-F1
#
_entry.id   AF-B7QM49-F1
#
_cell.length_a   1.000
_cell.length_b   1.000
_cell.length_c   1.000
_cell.angle_alpha   90.00
_cell.angle_beta   90.00
_cell.angle_gamma   90.00
#
_symmetry.space_group_name_H-M   'P 1'
#
loop_
_entity.id
_entity.type
_entity.pdbx_description
1 polymer ?
#
loop_
_entity_poly.entity_id
_entity_poly.type
_entity_poly.pdbx_seq_one_letter_code
_entity_poly.pdbx_strand_id
1 'polypeptide(L)'
;MEDSRGLRPPEEQCPRQVPGHRKTCSSASRRERDSAPLRLAKAPRLTMEHLKTGAHLSGDCGNQDAVAPAWFDRHKYERAREIFREHIFSFFFAHLVGLAMVVTRNSILDPLVFTGHSNSLASLYRRYLSTLRHVKSWYEGDIWKPGDPAHTSISKVRQMHRHVAGQLEGRTCPVTNARYLSQLDMAITQFAFMGLSVLYPRQLGLFLAERDLECVIHFWRTVGYKLGIADCYNLCSGNYEETFQICFEMQETLIKPALVNPSPQGATMSKNIICAVRVLVIFLSYEGMMAFWARQIGLNFNATLSLYDWWSYSLIWFTFNVLLRYNYWRGMFNWLLRLAIRRGTKFGGYFQKQLELQEITSKALRLSYAYRYQ
;
A
#
# COMPACT_ATOMS: atom_id res chain seq x y z
N MET A 1 -33.20 -43.15 58.63
CA MET A 1 -32.25 -42.92 57.53
C MET A 1 -31.45 -41.68 57.89
N GLU A 2 -30.19 -41.93 58.27
CA GLU A 2 -28.95 -41.10 58.29
C GLU A 2 -29.09 -39.57 58.42
N ASP A 3 -28.60 -38.91 59.49
CA ASP A 3 -27.19 -38.67 59.91
C ASP A 3 -26.44 -37.76 58.90
N SER A 4 -25.68 -36.71 59.23
CA SER A 4 -25.00 -36.26 60.45
C SER A 4 -24.70 -34.75 60.39
N ARG A 5 -24.35 -34.17 61.55
CA ARG A 5 -24.06 -32.76 61.84
C ARG A 5 -22.66 -32.31 61.36
N GLY A 6 -22.47 -30.99 61.17
CA GLY A 6 -21.13 -30.40 61.08
C GLY A 6 -21.09 -28.87 60.95
N LEU A 7 -21.20 -28.17 62.08
CA LEU A 7 -20.89 -26.73 62.26
C LEU A 7 -19.42 -26.55 62.68
N ARG A 8 -18.70 -25.56 62.13
CA ARG A 8 -17.81 -24.58 62.84
C ARG A 8 -17.05 -23.60 61.91
N PRO A 9 -16.52 -22.46 62.45
CA PRO A 9 -16.38 -21.14 61.82
C PRO A 9 -14.90 -20.66 61.83
N PRO A 10 -14.55 -19.37 62.10
CA PRO A 10 -14.57 -18.20 61.22
C PRO A 10 -13.17 -17.57 60.99
N GLU A 11 -13.19 -16.49 60.19
CA GLU A 11 -12.13 -15.60 59.71
C GLU A 11 -11.18 -15.00 60.78
N GLU A 12 -9.88 -14.92 60.45
CA GLU A 12 -8.86 -14.20 61.24
C GLU A 12 -8.56 -12.81 60.64
N GLN A 13 -8.68 -11.80 61.51
CA GLN A 13 -8.28 -10.40 61.28
C GLN A 13 -6.82 -10.15 61.70
N CYS A 14 -6.21 -9.20 60.99
CA CYS A 14 -4.86 -8.67 61.16
C CYS A 14 -4.69 -7.77 62.41
N PRO A 15 -3.49 -7.71 63.04
CA PRO A 15 -3.13 -6.59 63.92
C PRO A 15 -1.89 -5.79 63.49
N ARG A 16 -1.87 -4.51 63.93
CA ARG A 16 -0.91 -3.42 63.67
C ARG A 16 0.43 -3.54 64.46
N GLN A 17 1.43 -2.81 63.97
CA GLN A 17 2.82 -2.53 64.45
C GLN A 17 2.90 -2.05 65.92
N VAL A 18 4.05 -2.06 66.66
CA VAL A 18 5.32 -1.26 66.55
C VAL A 18 6.46 -1.86 67.49
N PRO A 19 7.65 -1.24 67.74
CA PRO A 19 8.99 -1.40 67.12
C PRO A 19 10.12 -2.02 68.00
N GLY A 20 11.28 -2.37 67.39
CA GLY A 20 12.52 -2.70 68.11
C GLY A 20 13.79 -2.70 67.23
N HIS A 21 14.85 -2.06 67.72
CA HIS A 21 16.08 -1.61 67.06
C HIS A 21 17.14 -2.68 66.65
N ARG A 22 17.72 -2.45 65.45
CA ARG A 22 19.17 -2.32 65.12
C ARG A 22 20.11 -3.53 65.29
N LYS A 23 20.57 -4.09 64.16
CA LYS A 23 22.00 -4.46 63.96
C LYS A 23 22.45 -4.11 62.54
N THR A 24 23.59 -3.44 62.49
CA THR A 24 24.28 -2.83 61.35
C THR A 24 25.00 -3.88 60.50
N CYS A 25 24.90 -3.77 59.17
CA CYS A 25 25.74 -4.50 58.23
C CYS A 25 26.87 -3.58 57.74
N SER A 26 28.11 -4.06 57.83
CA SER A 26 29.32 -3.34 57.43
C SER A 26 29.63 -3.50 55.94
N SER A 27 30.01 -2.38 55.31
CA SER A 27 31.07 -2.25 54.29
C SER A 27 31.31 -3.38 53.28
N ALA A 28 31.00 -3.12 52.01
CA ALA A 28 31.92 -3.39 50.92
C ALA A 28 31.62 -2.48 49.72
N SER A 29 32.66 -1.78 49.28
CA SER A 29 32.63 -0.73 48.29
C SER A 29 32.74 -1.26 46.85
N ARG A 30 32.18 -0.49 45.91
CA ARG A 30 32.80 -0.15 44.62
C ARG A 30 32.88 -1.28 43.59
N ARG A 31 31.81 -1.45 42.79
CA ARG A 31 31.84 -1.84 41.36
C ARG A 31 30.43 -1.84 40.74
N GLU A 32 29.77 -0.70 40.70
CA GLU A 32 28.58 -0.50 39.84
C GLU A 32 28.71 0.85 39.16
N ARG A 33 29.55 0.90 38.14
CA ARG A 33 29.63 1.97 37.13
C ARG A 33 30.49 1.38 36.02
N ASP A 34 29.86 0.59 35.17
CA ASP A 34 30.28 0.24 33.80
C ASP A 34 29.29 -0.78 33.22
N SER A 35 28.03 -0.39 33.08
CA SER A 35 27.13 -1.04 32.13
C SER A 35 26.91 -0.06 30.97
N ALA A 36 27.81 -0.13 29.99
CA ALA A 36 27.57 0.46 28.69
C ALA A 36 26.21 -0.05 28.16
N PRO A 37 25.36 0.80 27.58
CA PRO A 37 24.12 0.33 26.99
C PRO A 37 24.48 -0.69 25.92
N LEU A 38 23.96 -1.91 26.06
CA LEU A 38 24.01 -2.96 25.04
C LEU A 38 23.57 -2.28 23.74
N ARG A 39 24.50 -2.03 22.81
CA ARG A 39 24.13 -1.58 21.47
C ARG A 39 23.25 -2.69 20.92
N LEU A 40 21.93 -2.47 20.87
CA LEU A 40 21.03 -3.34 20.12
C LEU A 40 21.66 -3.46 18.74
N ALA A 41 22.09 -4.67 18.39
CA ALA A 41 22.59 -4.94 17.05
C ALA A 41 21.52 -4.44 16.08
N LYS A 42 21.87 -3.48 15.23
CA LYS A 42 20.95 -2.95 14.23
C LYS A 42 20.47 -4.15 13.43
N ALA A 43 19.16 -4.36 13.36
CA ALA A 43 18.59 -5.46 12.60
C ALA A 43 19.20 -5.45 11.18
N PRO A 44 19.54 -6.62 10.61
CA PRO A 44 20.18 -6.68 9.29
C PRO A 44 19.32 -5.96 8.26
N ARG A 45 19.98 -5.20 7.37
CA ARG A 45 19.33 -4.48 6.28
C ARG A 45 18.52 -5.46 5.42
N LEU A 46 17.28 -5.08 5.08
CA LEU A 46 16.45 -5.84 4.15
C LEU A 46 17.11 -5.87 2.76
N THR A 47 17.30 -7.06 2.21
CA THR A 47 17.89 -7.25 0.87
C THR A 47 16.88 -7.83 -0.10
N MET A 48 17.10 -7.62 -1.41
CA MET A 48 16.21 -8.19 -2.41
C MET A 48 16.19 -9.72 -2.40
N GLU A 49 17.34 -10.36 -2.12
CA GLU A 49 17.43 -11.81 -1.97
C GLU A 49 16.60 -12.31 -0.78
N HIS A 50 16.62 -11.60 0.35
CA HIS A 50 15.76 -11.94 1.47
C HIS A 50 14.28 -11.82 1.09
N LEU A 51 13.87 -10.71 0.45
CA LEU A 51 12.48 -10.53 0.01
C LEU A 51 11.99 -11.64 -0.92
N LYS A 52 12.83 -12.11 -1.84
CA LYS A 52 12.51 -13.21 -2.75
C LYS A 52 12.21 -14.52 -2.02
N THR A 53 12.81 -14.78 -0.85
CA THR A 53 12.48 -15.96 -0.02
C THR A 53 11.01 -15.96 0.42
N GLY A 54 10.39 -14.80 0.49
CA GLY A 54 8.98 -14.62 0.81
C GLY A 54 8.02 -15.07 -0.29
N ALA A 55 8.50 -15.47 -1.48
CA ALA A 55 7.67 -15.88 -2.63
C ALA A 55 6.86 -17.17 -2.40
N HIS A 56 7.29 -18.00 -1.44
CA HIS A 56 6.63 -19.27 -1.12
C HIS A 56 5.92 -19.24 0.25
N LEU A 57 5.98 -18.12 0.97
CA LEU A 57 5.33 -17.95 2.27
C LEU A 57 3.97 -17.28 2.11
N SER A 58 3.02 -17.60 2.99
CA SER A 58 1.73 -16.92 3.07
C SER A 58 1.92 -15.41 3.25
N GLY A 59 1.27 -14.58 2.43
CA GLY A 59 1.32 -13.12 2.53
C GLY A 59 0.71 -12.55 3.81
N ASP A 60 0.04 -13.38 4.61
CA ASP A 60 -0.38 -13.06 5.97
C ASP A 60 0.39 -13.91 6.97
N CYS A 61 1.19 -13.25 7.82
CA CYS A 61 2.02 -13.90 8.85
C CYS A 61 1.25 -14.25 10.14
N GLY A 62 -0.06 -13.96 10.22
CA GLY A 62 -0.89 -14.26 11.38
C GLY A 62 -0.69 -13.34 12.58
N ASN A 63 0.05 -12.22 12.44
CA ASN A 63 0.23 -11.25 13.53
C ASN A 63 -1.12 -10.70 14.04
N GLN A 64 -1.21 -10.50 15.36
CA GLN A 64 -2.43 -10.06 16.03
C GLN A 64 -2.73 -8.58 15.71
N ASP A 65 -3.97 -8.30 15.30
CA ASP A 65 -4.40 -6.95 14.91
C ASP A 65 -4.42 -5.97 16.11
N ALA A 66 -4.69 -6.46 17.32
CA ALA A 66 -4.84 -5.61 18.51
C ALA A 66 -3.51 -5.11 19.10
N VAL A 67 -2.38 -5.75 18.79
CA VAL A 67 -1.09 -5.45 19.44
C VAL A 67 -0.22 -4.59 18.52
N ALA A 68 0.04 -3.36 18.95
CA ALA A 68 0.99 -2.50 18.28
C ALA A 68 2.43 -3.05 18.44
N PRO A 69 3.21 -3.12 17.36
CA PRO A 69 4.59 -3.58 17.44
C PRO A 69 5.46 -2.57 18.17
N ALA A 70 6.56 -3.04 18.80
CA ALA A 70 7.44 -2.18 19.60
C ALA A 70 8.07 -1.01 18.81
N TRP A 71 8.18 -1.13 17.49
CA TRP A 71 8.70 -0.08 16.61
C TRP A 71 7.65 0.96 16.20
N PHE A 72 6.37 0.79 16.57
CA PHE A 72 5.31 1.73 16.21
C PHE A 72 5.56 3.10 16.86
N ASP A 73 5.64 4.13 16.02
CA ASP A 73 5.86 5.51 16.43
C ASP A 73 4.62 6.34 16.08
N ARG A 74 3.86 6.69 17.11
CA ARG A 74 2.62 7.45 16.98
C ARG A 74 2.85 8.82 16.34
N HIS A 75 3.96 9.49 16.62
CA HIS A 75 4.25 10.81 16.09
C HIS A 75 4.52 10.74 14.58
N LYS A 76 5.36 9.79 14.14
CA LYS A 76 5.60 9.55 12.70
C LYS A 76 4.30 9.17 11.97
N TYR A 77 3.47 8.34 12.58
CA TYR A 77 2.17 7.95 12.03
C TYR A 77 1.24 9.15 11.81
N GLU A 78 1.07 10.01 12.81
CA GLU A 78 0.22 11.20 12.69
C GLU A 78 0.78 12.23 11.70
N ARG A 79 2.10 12.45 11.71
CA ARG A 79 2.76 13.35 10.76
C ARG A 79 2.53 12.94 9.31
N ALA A 80 2.59 11.63 9.02
CA ALA A 80 2.30 11.12 7.67
C ALA A 80 0.86 11.42 7.23
N ARG A 81 -0.12 11.34 8.14
CA ARG A 81 -1.52 11.66 7.86
C ARG A 81 -1.72 13.15 7.54
N GLU A 82 -0.96 14.03 8.18
CA GLU A 82 -0.92 15.46 7.84
C GLU A 82 -0.35 15.70 6.45
N ILE A 83 0.83 15.14 6.17
CA ILE A 83 1.49 15.23 4.87
C ILE A 83 0.54 14.72 3.77
N PHE A 84 -0.15 13.61 4.00
CA PHE A 84 -1.14 13.12 3.05
C PHE A 84 -2.28 14.10 2.82
N ARG A 85 -2.82 14.75 3.87
CA ARG A 85 -3.89 15.75 3.71
C ARG A 85 -3.46 16.92 2.82
N GLU A 86 -2.19 17.31 2.93
CA GLU A 86 -1.56 18.39 2.16
C GLU A 86 -1.15 17.99 0.72
N HIS A 87 -0.96 16.70 0.46
CA HIS A 87 -0.43 16.16 -0.80
C HIS A 87 -1.26 15.01 -1.40
N ILE A 88 -2.55 14.95 -1.06
CA ILE A 88 -3.47 13.84 -1.44
C ILE A 88 -3.48 13.58 -2.95
N PHE A 89 -3.39 14.63 -3.79
CA PHE A 89 -3.29 14.48 -5.24
C PHE A 89 -2.06 13.70 -5.67
N SER A 90 -0.88 14.11 -5.20
CA SER A 90 0.40 13.48 -5.52
C SER A 90 0.44 12.00 -5.09
N PHE A 91 0.00 11.70 -3.87
CA PHE A 91 -0.01 10.31 -3.38
C PHE A 91 -0.97 9.43 -4.18
N PHE A 92 -2.20 9.87 -4.46
CA PHE A 92 -3.11 9.03 -5.24
C PHE A 92 -2.68 8.88 -6.70
N PHE A 93 -2.04 9.88 -7.28
CA PHE A 93 -1.42 9.72 -8.60
C PHE A 93 -0.30 8.67 -8.56
N ALA A 94 0.58 8.72 -7.56
CA ALA A 94 1.62 7.72 -7.35
C ALA A 94 1.04 6.31 -7.16
N HIS A 95 -0.01 6.15 -6.34
CA HIS A 95 -0.69 4.87 -6.13
C HIS A 95 -1.26 4.31 -7.43
N LEU A 96 -1.91 5.15 -8.24
CA LEU A 96 -2.52 4.73 -9.50
C LEU A 96 -1.46 4.23 -10.48
N VAL A 97 -0.36 4.97 -10.60
CA VAL A 97 0.76 4.60 -11.47
C VAL A 97 1.42 3.31 -10.97
N GLY A 98 1.73 3.23 -9.68
CA GLY A 98 2.36 2.05 -9.10
C GLY A 98 1.50 0.81 -9.29
N LEU A 99 0.18 0.91 -9.09
CA LEU A 99 -0.76 -0.17 -9.38
C LEU A 99 -0.71 -0.57 -10.87
N ALA A 100 -0.81 0.39 -11.79
CA ALA A 100 -0.72 0.12 -13.22
C ALA A 100 0.60 -0.55 -13.62
N MET A 101 1.71 -0.24 -12.93
CA MET A 101 2.99 -0.89 -13.16
C MET A 101 3.03 -2.34 -12.65
N VAL A 102 2.66 -2.59 -11.38
CA VAL A 102 2.83 -3.92 -10.78
C VAL A 102 1.85 -4.97 -11.32
N VAL A 103 0.68 -4.58 -11.83
CA VAL A 103 -0.28 -5.53 -12.44
C VAL A 103 0.22 -6.16 -13.73
N THR A 104 1.32 -5.67 -14.31
CA THR A 104 1.97 -6.32 -15.45
C THR A 104 2.70 -7.61 -15.06
N ARG A 105 2.96 -7.81 -13.76
CA ARG A 105 3.55 -9.03 -13.21
C ARG A 105 2.47 -10.09 -12.97
N ASN A 106 2.67 -11.30 -13.50
CA ASN A 106 1.68 -12.38 -13.44
C ASN A 106 1.27 -12.77 -12.01
N SER A 107 2.21 -12.83 -11.05
CA SER A 107 1.88 -13.16 -9.65
C SER A 107 0.90 -12.16 -9.00
N ILE A 108 0.86 -10.91 -9.48
CA ILE A 108 -0.09 -9.88 -9.07
C ILE A 108 -1.36 -9.90 -9.94
N LEU A 109 -1.20 -10.11 -11.25
CA LEU A 109 -2.30 -10.14 -12.22
C LEU A 109 -3.28 -11.28 -11.98
N ASP A 110 -2.77 -12.51 -11.82
CA ASP A 110 -3.59 -13.72 -11.84
C ASP A 110 -4.66 -13.74 -10.74
N PRO A 111 -4.38 -13.32 -9.48
CA PRO A 111 -5.43 -13.15 -8.46
C PRO A 111 -6.50 -12.11 -8.83
N LEU A 112 -6.12 -11.02 -9.51
CA LEU A 112 -7.06 -9.99 -9.95
C LEU A 112 -7.98 -10.49 -11.06
N VAL A 113 -7.47 -11.36 -11.93
CA VAL A 113 -8.24 -12.05 -12.99
C VAL A 113 -9.14 -13.12 -12.37
N PHE A 114 -8.58 -13.95 -11.48
CA PHE A 114 -9.28 -15.06 -10.81
C PHE A 114 -10.55 -14.61 -10.09
N THR A 115 -10.49 -13.48 -9.40
CA THR A 115 -11.64 -12.92 -8.66
C THR A 115 -12.80 -12.46 -9.54
N GLY A 116 -12.65 -12.42 -10.88
CA GLY A 116 -13.71 -12.09 -11.85
C GLY A 116 -14.13 -10.62 -11.87
N HIS A 117 -13.80 -9.82 -10.85
CA HIS A 117 -14.19 -8.41 -10.76
C HIS A 117 -13.25 -7.45 -11.52
N SER A 118 -12.65 -7.90 -12.63
CA SER A 118 -11.69 -7.14 -13.45
C SER A 118 -11.87 -7.37 -14.97
N ASN A 119 -13.03 -7.88 -15.39
CA ASN A 119 -13.26 -8.34 -16.75
C ASN A 119 -13.84 -7.26 -17.70
N SER A 120 -14.13 -6.07 -17.18
CA SER A 120 -14.70 -4.94 -17.92
C SER A 120 -14.25 -3.60 -17.34
N LEU A 121 -14.32 -2.53 -18.12
CA LEU A 121 -14.04 -1.17 -17.65
C LEU A 121 -14.92 -0.77 -16.45
N ALA A 122 -16.20 -1.16 -16.45
CA ALA A 122 -17.10 -0.86 -15.35
C ALA A 122 -16.76 -1.62 -14.06
N SER A 123 -16.39 -2.91 -14.17
CA SER A 123 -15.95 -3.69 -13.00
C SER A 123 -14.61 -3.21 -12.46
N LEU A 124 -13.68 -2.82 -13.34
CA LEU A 124 -12.41 -2.18 -12.97
C LEU A 124 -12.67 -0.83 -12.28
N TYR A 125 -13.52 0.03 -12.82
CA TYR A 125 -13.89 1.30 -12.18
C TYR A 125 -14.42 1.07 -10.76
N ARG A 126 -15.34 0.11 -10.59
CA ARG A 126 -15.88 -0.25 -9.26
C ARG A 126 -14.76 -0.72 -8.32
N ARG A 127 -13.88 -1.60 -8.78
CA ARG A 127 -12.75 -2.14 -7.99
C ARG A 127 -11.79 -1.05 -7.54
N TYR A 128 -11.31 -0.22 -8.47
CA TYR A 128 -10.30 0.80 -8.15
C TYR A 128 -10.89 2.00 -7.41
N LEU A 129 -12.16 2.35 -7.63
CA LEU A 129 -12.86 3.30 -6.76
C LEU A 129 -13.00 2.74 -5.33
N SER A 130 -13.29 1.45 -5.18
CA SER A 130 -13.32 0.82 -3.85
C SER A 130 -11.95 0.84 -3.17
N THR A 131 -10.89 0.47 -3.90
CA THR A 131 -9.51 0.49 -3.42
C THR A 131 -9.10 1.90 -2.99
N LEU A 132 -9.39 2.91 -3.81
CA LEU A 132 -9.14 4.31 -3.49
C LEU A 132 -9.82 4.71 -2.19
N ARG A 133 -11.10 4.32 -1.98
CA ARG A 133 -11.83 4.64 -0.75
C ARG A 133 -11.22 3.98 0.49
N HIS A 134 -10.78 2.73 0.38
CA HIS A 134 -10.09 2.03 1.46
C HIS A 134 -8.79 2.74 1.83
N VAL A 135 -7.91 2.99 0.85
CA VAL A 135 -6.64 3.67 1.09
C VAL A 135 -6.86 5.08 1.64
N LYS A 136 -7.83 5.82 1.10
CA LYS A 136 -8.19 7.15 1.60
C LYS A 136 -8.61 7.10 3.06
N SER A 137 -9.43 6.11 3.45
CA SER A 137 -9.87 6.01 4.84
C SER A 137 -8.70 5.66 5.77
N TRP A 138 -7.72 4.87 5.32
CA TRP A 138 -6.52 4.57 6.14
C TRP A 138 -5.68 5.80 6.46
N TYR A 139 -5.57 6.75 5.53
CA TYR A 139 -4.87 8.01 5.79
C TYR A 139 -5.72 8.99 6.62
N GLU A 140 -7.03 9.04 6.39
CA GLU A 140 -7.90 10.03 7.05
C GLU A 140 -8.33 9.61 8.46
N GLY A 141 -8.46 8.31 8.75
CA GLY A 141 -8.76 7.78 10.09
C GLY A 141 -7.54 7.13 10.76
N ASP A 142 -7.75 6.47 11.90
CA ASP A 142 -6.70 5.75 12.65
C ASP A 142 -6.88 4.23 12.51
N ILE A 143 -5.95 3.57 11.80
CA ILE A 143 -5.99 2.10 11.59
C ILE A 143 -5.69 1.30 12.87
N TRP A 144 -5.17 1.97 13.90
CA TRP A 144 -4.83 1.37 15.19
C TRP A 144 -5.94 1.50 16.23
N LYS A 145 -6.97 2.31 15.97
CA LYS A 145 -8.07 2.55 16.90
C LYS A 145 -9.27 1.66 16.60
N PRO A 146 -9.60 0.65 17.44
CA PRO A 146 -10.82 -0.12 17.27
C PRO A 146 -12.06 0.78 17.22
N GLY A 147 -12.98 0.48 16.31
CA GLY A 147 -14.18 1.29 16.06
C GLY A 147 -14.00 2.44 15.06
N ASP A 148 -12.77 2.83 14.72
CA ASP A 148 -12.53 3.78 13.63
C ASP A 148 -12.85 3.13 12.27
N PRO A 149 -13.53 3.84 11.34
CA PRO A 149 -13.76 3.32 9.99
C PRO A 149 -12.49 2.88 9.24
N ALA A 150 -11.34 3.50 9.52
CA ALA A 150 -10.05 3.11 8.97
C ALA A 150 -9.59 1.74 9.47
N HIS A 151 -9.76 1.46 10.77
CA HIS A 151 -9.47 0.17 11.38
C HIS A 151 -10.36 -0.93 10.78
N THR A 152 -11.69 -0.71 10.75
CA THR A 152 -12.62 -1.65 10.10
C THR A 152 -12.28 -1.89 8.63
N SER A 153 -11.90 -0.82 7.91
CA SER A 153 -11.50 -0.88 6.51
C SER A 153 -10.28 -1.77 6.29
N ILE A 154 -9.20 -1.56 7.05
CA ILE A 154 -7.95 -2.33 6.86
C ILE A 154 -8.12 -3.80 7.25
N SER A 155 -8.85 -4.09 8.34
CA SER A 155 -9.12 -5.47 8.76
C SER A 155 -9.99 -6.20 7.73
N LYS A 156 -10.95 -5.50 7.11
CA LYS A 156 -11.73 -6.04 5.98
C LYS A 156 -10.85 -6.37 4.77
N VAL A 157 -9.92 -5.48 4.39
CA VAL A 157 -8.99 -5.76 3.27
C VAL A 157 -8.09 -6.96 3.56
N ARG A 158 -7.56 -7.06 4.78
CA ARG A 158 -6.79 -8.25 5.21
C ARG A 158 -7.61 -9.53 5.06
N GLN A 159 -8.87 -9.53 5.50
CA GLN A 159 -9.77 -10.68 5.35
C GLN A 159 -10.05 -11.02 3.88
N MET A 160 -10.22 -10.02 3.00
CA MET A 160 -10.36 -10.25 1.57
C MET A 160 -9.12 -10.91 0.98
N HIS A 161 -7.92 -10.45 1.35
CA HIS A 161 -6.68 -11.09 0.92
C HIS A 161 -6.57 -12.54 1.42
N ARG A 162 -6.88 -12.81 2.70
CA ARG A 162 -6.92 -14.18 3.24
C ARG A 162 -7.89 -15.07 2.49
N HIS A 163 -9.09 -14.56 2.19
CA HIS A 163 -10.11 -15.31 1.47
C HIS A 163 -9.63 -15.72 0.08
N VAL A 164 -9.10 -14.78 -0.71
CA VAL A 164 -8.56 -15.08 -2.05
C VAL A 164 -7.35 -15.99 -1.97
N ALA A 165 -6.45 -15.79 -1.00
CA ALA A 165 -5.29 -16.66 -0.80
C ALA A 165 -5.69 -18.11 -0.45
N GLY A 166 -6.75 -18.31 0.33
CA GLY A 166 -7.31 -19.63 0.62
C GLY A 166 -7.95 -20.28 -0.61
N GLN A 167 -8.64 -19.51 -1.45
CA GLN A 167 -9.21 -20.01 -2.72
C GLN A 167 -8.14 -20.41 -3.76
N LEU A 168 -6.94 -19.82 -3.66
CA LEU A 168 -5.80 -20.09 -4.52
C LEU A 168 -4.79 -21.06 -3.89
N GLU A 169 -5.12 -21.66 -2.75
CA GLU A 169 -4.24 -22.61 -2.08
C GLU A 169 -3.90 -23.81 -2.99
N GLY A 170 -2.63 -24.22 -2.96
CA GLY A 170 -2.10 -25.25 -3.86
C GLY A 170 -1.86 -24.80 -5.30
N ARG A 171 -2.27 -23.58 -5.69
CA ARG A 171 -1.97 -22.99 -7.00
C ARG A 171 -0.74 -22.09 -6.92
N THR A 172 0.09 -22.12 -7.96
CA THR A 172 1.25 -21.24 -8.11
C THR A 172 1.16 -20.44 -9.41
N CYS A 173 1.89 -19.33 -9.46
CA CYS A 173 2.09 -18.56 -10.68
C CYS A 173 2.86 -19.41 -11.70
N PRO A 174 2.32 -19.71 -12.90
CA PRO A 174 2.98 -20.59 -13.86
C PRO A 174 4.35 -20.10 -14.32
N VAL A 175 4.60 -18.78 -14.26
CA VAL A 175 5.85 -18.17 -14.73
C VAL A 175 6.93 -18.14 -13.65
N THR A 176 6.55 -17.95 -12.39
CA THR A 176 7.53 -17.78 -11.29
C THR A 176 7.55 -18.95 -10.31
N ASN A 177 6.60 -19.88 -10.43
CA ASN A 177 6.30 -20.94 -9.48
C ASN A 177 6.07 -20.45 -8.03
N ALA A 178 5.82 -19.14 -7.85
CA ALA A 178 5.55 -18.54 -6.55
C ALA A 178 4.11 -18.80 -6.09
N ARG A 179 3.88 -18.80 -4.77
CA ARG A 179 2.54 -18.80 -4.18
C ARG A 179 1.85 -17.47 -4.50
N TYR A 180 0.55 -17.49 -4.79
CA TYR A 180 -0.23 -16.26 -4.92
C TYR A 180 -0.50 -15.58 -3.59
N LEU A 181 -0.48 -14.25 -3.59
CA LEU A 181 -0.57 -13.43 -2.37
C LEU A 181 0.48 -13.87 -1.35
N SER A 182 1.71 -14.08 -1.82
CA SER A 182 2.87 -14.39 -0.98
C SER A 182 3.37 -13.17 -0.20
N GLN A 183 4.30 -13.35 0.75
CA GLN A 183 4.96 -12.20 1.41
C GLN A 183 5.64 -11.28 0.37
N LEU A 184 6.23 -11.87 -0.68
CA LEU A 184 6.81 -11.11 -1.78
C LEU A 184 5.74 -10.33 -2.56
N ASP A 185 4.59 -10.94 -2.90
CA ASP A 185 3.52 -10.24 -3.61
C ASP A 185 2.94 -9.09 -2.79
N MET A 186 2.82 -9.28 -1.47
CA MET A 186 2.38 -8.24 -0.55
C MET A 186 3.40 -7.09 -0.48
N ALA A 187 4.70 -7.38 -0.47
CA ALA A 187 5.76 -6.37 -0.55
C ALA A 187 5.74 -5.62 -1.90
N ILE A 188 5.60 -6.32 -3.04
CA ILE A 188 5.44 -5.71 -4.37
C ILE A 188 4.20 -4.80 -4.40
N THR A 189 3.10 -5.25 -3.80
CA THR A 189 1.89 -4.43 -3.67
C THR A 189 2.13 -3.21 -2.80
N GLN A 190 2.88 -3.33 -1.69
CA GLN A 190 3.28 -2.18 -0.87
C GLN A 190 4.12 -1.18 -1.68
N PHE A 191 5.07 -1.64 -2.50
CA PHE A 191 5.82 -0.78 -3.43
C PHE A 191 4.87 0.03 -4.33
N ALA A 192 3.81 -0.58 -4.87
CA ALA A 192 2.84 0.11 -5.73
C ALA A 192 2.20 1.34 -5.06
N PHE A 193 2.11 1.36 -3.74
CA PHE A 193 1.52 2.47 -2.99
C PHE A 193 2.53 3.48 -2.43
N MET A 194 3.81 3.15 -2.32
CA MET A 194 4.76 4.09 -1.67
C MET A 194 6.12 4.17 -2.34
N GLY A 195 6.53 3.15 -3.10
CA GLY A 195 7.85 3.07 -3.72
C GLY A 195 8.13 4.25 -4.64
N LEU A 196 7.19 4.63 -5.50
CA LEU A 196 7.36 5.80 -6.37
C LEU A 196 7.49 7.12 -5.61
N SER A 197 6.82 7.26 -4.46
CA SER A 197 6.95 8.46 -3.61
C SER A 197 8.28 8.54 -2.88
N VAL A 198 8.93 7.40 -2.64
CA VAL A 198 10.29 7.33 -2.09
C VAL A 198 11.33 7.59 -3.18
N LEU A 199 11.18 6.95 -4.35
CA LEU A 199 12.16 7.01 -5.43
C LEU A 199 12.14 8.35 -6.19
N TYR A 200 10.95 8.92 -6.40
CA TYR A 200 10.76 10.10 -7.25
C TYR A 200 9.86 11.17 -6.61
N PRO A 201 10.13 11.60 -5.35
CA PRO A 201 9.28 12.55 -4.65
C PRO A 201 9.13 13.86 -5.44
N ARG A 202 10.21 14.38 -6.03
CA ARG A 202 10.18 15.64 -6.80
C ARG A 202 9.37 15.52 -8.08
N GLN A 203 9.45 14.40 -8.79
CA GLN A 203 8.65 14.12 -9.99
C GLN A 203 7.15 13.94 -9.66
N LEU A 204 6.83 13.71 -8.39
CA LEU A 204 5.47 13.68 -7.85
C LEU A 204 5.05 15.00 -7.21
N GLY A 205 5.85 16.07 -7.33
CA GLY A 205 5.56 17.36 -6.71
C GLY A 205 5.60 17.33 -5.17
N LEU A 206 6.26 16.32 -4.60
CA LEU A 206 6.50 16.15 -3.17
C LEU A 206 7.85 16.80 -2.83
N PHE A 207 7.83 18.11 -2.57
CA PHE A 207 9.01 18.87 -2.11
C PHE A 207 9.14 18.77 -0.58
N LEU A 208 9.28 17.54 -0.09
CA LEU A 208 9.33 17.21 1.33
C LEU A 208 10.78 17.02 1.81
N ALA A 209 11.02 17.24 3.09
CA ALA A 209 12.27 16.84 3.72
C ALA A 209 12.32 15.32 3.90
N GLU A 210 13.52 14.73 3.95
CA GLU A 210 13.68 13.28 4.13
C GLU A 210 12.99 12.76 5.40
N ARG A 211 13.05 13.51 6.50
CA ARG A 211 12.33 13.17 7.75
C ARG A 211 10.81 13.04 7.59
N ASP A 212 10.22 13.83 6.68
CA ASP A 212 8.80 13.78 6.37
C ASP A 212 8.49 12.57 5.47
N LEU A 213 9.39 12.24 4.53
CA LEU A 213 9.31 11.00 3.76
C LEU A 213 9.45 9.77 4.65
N GLU A 214 10.31 9.79 5.68
CA GLU A 214 10.40 8.72 6.69
C GLU A 214 9.10 8.55 7.47
N CYS A 215 8.35 9.62 7.73
CA CYS A 215 7.03 9.50 8.35
C CYS A 215 6.06 8.76 7.41
N VAL A 216 6.08 9.08 6.11
CA VAL A 216 5.27 8.38 5.10
C VAL A 216 5.68 6.90 4.99
N ILE A 217 6.98 6.59 5.00
CA ILE A 217 7.50 5.23 5.06
C ILE A 217 6.97 4.53 6.32
N HIS A 218 7.06 5.16 7.49
CA HIS A 218 6.56 4.61 8.73
C HIS A 218 5.05 4.31 8.67
N PHE A 219 4.26 5.21 8.08
CA PHE A 219 2.84 4.96 7.85
C PHE A 219 2.62 3.69 7.01
N TRP A 220 3.33 3.53 5.89
CA TRP A 220 3.21 2.32 5.08
C TRP A 220 3.77 1.07 5.74
N ARG A 221 4.74 1.19 6.65
CA ARG A 221 5.19 0.09 7.52
C ARG A 221 4.02 -0.41 8.38
N THR A 222 3.27 0.51 8.99
CA THR A 222 2.09 0.17 9.81
C THR A 222 0.97 -0.47 8.98
N VAL A 223 0.71 0.05 7.78
CA VAL A 223 -0.27 -0.54 6.85
C VAL A 223 0.15 -1.95 6.44
N GLY A 224 1.42 -2.15 6.09
CA GLY A 224 1.96 -3.47 5.76
C GLY A 224 1.79 -4.48 6.90
N TYR A 225 2.17 -4.08 8.13
CA TYR A 225 1.98 -4.91 9.33
C TYR A 225 0.50 -5.26 9.54
N LYS A 226 -0.40 -4.27 9.46
CA LYS A 226 -1.85 -4.49 9.62
C LYS A 226 -2.44 -5.42 8.55
N LEU A 227 -1.88 -5.43 7.34
CA LEU A 227 -2.28 -6.32 6.25
C LEU A 227 -1.62 -7.71 6.31
N GLY A 228 -0.75 -7.97 7.30
CA GLY A 228 -0.13 -9.27 7.53
C GLY A 228 1.26 -9.45 6.91
N ILE A 229 1.89 -8.38 6.41
CA ILE A 229 3.30 -8.44 5.99
C ILE A 229 4.17 -8.62 7.22
N ALA A 230 4.97 -9.68 7.25
CA ALA A 230 5.91 -9.92 8.33
C ALA A 230 6.99 -8.82 8.34
N ASP A 231 7.48 -8.43 9.52
CA ASP A 231 8.43 -7.32 9.64
C ASP A 231 9.72 -7.52 8.83
N CYS A 232 10.17 -8.76 8.68
CA CYS A 232 11.32 -9.13 7.86
C CYS A 232 11.06 -9.03 6.33
N TYR A 233 9.80 -8.93 5.89
CA TYR A 233 9.42 -8.76 4.49
C TYR A 233 8.81 -7.38 4.18
N ASN A 234 8.64 -6.52 5.19
CA ASN A 234 8.04 -5.21 5.04
C ASN A 234 9.06 -4.21 4.48
N LEU A 235 8.81 -3.66 3.28
CA LEU A 235 9.73 -2.74 2.59
C LEU A 235 10.03 -1.48 3.40
N CYS A 236 9.12 -1.12 4.28
CA CYS A 236 9.17 0.11 5.06
C CYS A 236 9.81 -0.07 6.44
N SER A 237 10.54 -1.18 6.67
CA SER A 237 11.18 -1.48 7.96
C SER A 237 12.45 -0.66 8.25
N GLY A 238 13.05 -0.03 7.24
CA GLY A 238 14.27 0.78 7.35
C GLY A 238 14.02 2.29 7.49
N ASN A 239 15.11 3.05 7.44
CA ASN A 239 15.08 4.51 7.27
C ASN A 239 14.89 4.93 5.79
N TYR A 240 14.89 6.22 5.47
CA TYR A 240 14.67 6.69 4.09
C TYR A 240 15.65 6.07 3.09
N GLU A 241 16.95 6.12 3.37
CA GLU A 241 18.01 5.61 2.49
C GLU A 241 17.92 4.08 2.28
N GLU A 242 17.67 3.34 3.36
CA GLU A 242 17.50 1.89 3.30
C GLU A 242 16.27 1.50 2.48
N THR A 243 15.14 2.20 2.68
CA THR A 243 13.91 1.99 1.91
C THR A 243 14.06 2.44 0.45
N PHE A 244 14.77 3.54 0.18
CA PHE A 244 15.09 3.99 -1.18
C PHE A 244 15.83 2.89 -1.95
N GLN A 245 16.90 2.36 -1.37
CA GLN A 245 17.72 1.34 -2.03
C GLN A 245 16.91 0.07 -2.33
N ILE A 246 16.14 -0.46 -1.36
CA ILE A 246 15.39 -1.70 -1.60
C ILE A 246 14.24 -1.49 -2.59
N CYS A 247 13.61 -0.31 -2.59
CA CYS A 247 12.62 0.07 -3.62
C CYS A 247 13.28 0.18 -4.99
N PHE A 248 14.47 0.76 -5.08
CA PHE A 248 15.22 0.86 -6.34
C PHE A 248 15.58 -0.53 -6.87
N GLU A 249 16.14 -1.40 -6.04
CA GLU A 249 16.45 -2.79 -6.41
C GLU A 249 15.19 -3.56 -6.86
N MET A 250 14.06 -3.39 -6.16
CA MET A 250 12.78 -4.00 -6.57
C MET A 250 12.30 -3.45 -7.92
N GLN A 251 12.44 -2.15 -8.15
CA GLN A 251 12.09 -1.53 -9.44
C GLN A 251 12.92 -2.14 -10.57
N GLU A 252 14.24 -2.23 -10.40
CA GLU A 252 15.16 -2.75 -11.42
C GLU A 252 14.95 -4.23 -11.69
N THR A 253 14.76 -5.03 -10.64
CA THR A 253 14.81 -6.50 -10.76
C THR A 253 13.46 -7.17 -10.95
N LEU A 254 12.35 -6.53 -10.53
CA LEU A 254 11.01 -7.14 -10.59
C LEU A 254 10.02 -6.34 -11.43
N ILE A 255 10.03 -5.01 -11.35
CA ILE A 255 8.98 -4.16 -11.95
C ILE A 255 9.33 -3.80 -13.39
N LYS A 256 10.53 -3.28 -13.65
CA LYS A 256 10.97 -2.95 -15.01
C LYS A 256 10.90 -4.14 -15.97
N PRO A 257 11.36 -5.35 -15.61
CA PRO A 257 11.25 -6.50 -16.51
C PRO A 257 9.80 -6.84 -16.88
N ALA A 258 8.87 -6.72 -15.91
CA ALA A 258 7.44 -6.93 -16.15
C ALA A 258 6.81 -5.84 -17.03
N LEU A 259 7.32 -4.61 -16.97
CA LEU A 259 6.90 -3.50 -17.84
C LEU A 259 7.45 -3.60 -19.26
N VAL A 260 8.67 -4.10 -19.42
CA VAL A 260 9.32 -4.24 -20.73
C VAL A 260 8.69 -5.40 -21.51
N ASN A 261 8.44 -6.52 -20.85
CA ASN A 261 7.87 -7.72 -21.47
C ASN A 261 6.59 -8.20 -20.72
N PRO A 262 5.51 -7.40 -20.73
CA PRO A 262 4.26 -7.78 -20.09
C PRO A 262 3.57 -8.90 -20.86
N SER A 263 2.82 -9.76 -20.17
CA SER A 263 1.86 -10.64 -20.85
C SER A 263 0.79 -9.79 -21.56
N PRO A 264 0.16 -10.28 -22.66
CA PRO A 264 -0.90 -9.53 -23.34
C PRO A 264 -2.05 -9.12 -22.40
N GLN A 265 -2.38 -10.00 -21.46
CA GLN A 265 -3.38 -9.74 -20.43
C GLN A 265 -2.91 -8.71 -19.41
N GLY A 266 -1.64 -8.75 -18.97
CA GLY A 266 -1.05 -7.76 -18.07
C GLY A 266 -1.00 -6.36 -18.68
N ALA A 267 -0.57 -6.25 -19.94
CA ALA A 267 -0.59 -4.98 -20.68
C ALA A 267 -2.02 -4.43 -20.82
N THR A 268 -2.97 -5.29 -21.16
CA THR A 268 -4.39 -4.93 -21.28
C THR A 268 -4.97 -4.49 -19.93
N MET A 269 -4.65 -5.20 -18.85
CA MET A 269 -5.08 -4.86 -17.49
C MET A 269 -4.57 -3.48 -17.11
N SER A 270 -3.26 -3.25 -17.23
CA SER A 270 -2.62 -1.97 -16.91
C SER A 270 -3.29 -0.79 -17.64
N LYS A 271 -3.49 -0.94 -18.96
CA LYS A 271 -4.19 0.06 -19.78
C LYS A 271 -5.65 0.27 -19.36
N ASN A 272 -6.39 -0.81 -19.13
CA ASN A 272 -7.81 -0.74 -18.78
C ASN A 272 -8.06 -0.13 -17.40
N ILE A 273 -7.13 -0.28 -16.45
CA ILE A 273 -7.19 0.44 -15.16
C ILE A 273 -7.25 1.95 -15.41
N ILE A 274 -6.32 2.48 -16.21
CA ILE A 274 -6.23 3.91 -16.52
C ILE A 274 -7.47 4.36 -17.29
N CYS A 275 -7.91 3.59 -18.29
CA CYS A 275 -9.15 3.87 -19.02
C CYS A 275 -10.37 3.94 -18.10
N ALA A 276 -10.50 3.01 -17.14
CA ALA A 276 -11.63 2.95 -16.23
C ALA A 276 -11.66 4.13 -15.26
N VAL A 277 -10.51 4.57 -14.75
CA VAL A 277 -10.44 5.72 -13.82
C VAL A 277 -10.42 7.08 -14.52
N ARG A 278 -10.28 7.12 -15.85
CA ARG A 278 -10.31 8.37 -16.65
C ARG A 278 -11.59 9.19 -16.43
N VAL A 279 -12.71 8.55 -16.08
CA VAL A 279 -13.95 9.25 -15.71
C VAL A 279 -13.82 10.13 -14.46
N LEU A 280 -12.80 9.87 -13.63
CA LEU A 280 -12.44 10.70 -12.46
C LEU A 280 -11.34 11.71 -12.80
N VAL A 281 -10.43 11.36 -13.71
CA VAL A 281 -9.30 12.20 -14.13
C VAL A 281 -9.31 12.32 -15.66
N ILE A 282 -10.16 13.23 -16.16
CA ILE A 282 -10.56 13.33 -17.57
C ILE A 282 -9.43 13.58 -18.57
N PHE A 283 -8.28 14.06 -18.10
CA PHE A 283 -7.12 14.38 -18.94
C PHE A 283 -6.07 13.27 -19.01
N LEU A 284 -6.28 12.16 -18.29
CA LEU A 284 -5.30 11.08 -18.19
C LEU A 284 -5.46 10.09 -19.35
N SER A 285 -4.40 9.89 -20.13
CA SER A 285 -4.27 8.77 -21.06
C SER A 285 -3.20 7.77 -20.57
N TYR A 286 -3.35 6.50 -20.95
CA TYR A 286 -2.38 5.46 -20.57
C TYR A 286 -1.02 5.74 -21.20
N GLU A 287 -0.99 5.99 -22.50
CA GLU A 287 0.23 6.23 -23.28
C GLU A 287 0.95 7.50 -22.82
N GLY A 288 0.23 8.60 -22.58
CA GLY A 288 0.81 9.84 -22.07
C GLY A 288 1.37 9.69 -20.65
N MET A 289 0.66 8.97 -19.79
CA MET A 289 1.12 8.67 -18.42
C MET A 289 2.36 7.76 -18.44
N MET A 290 2.35 6.69 -19.23
CA MET A 290 3.47 5.76 -19.32
C MET A 290 4.68 6.39 -20.01
N ALA A 291 4.49 7.27 -21.00
CA ALA A 291 5.58 8.05 -21.59
C ALA A 291 6.26 8.95 -20.55
N PHE A 292 5.48 9.59 -19.67
CA PHE A 292 6.02 10.39 -18.57
C PHE A 292 6.86 9.54 -17.61
N TRP A 293 6.32 8.40 -17.17
CA TRP A 293 6.99 7.54 -16.20
C TRP A 293 8.17 6.78 -16.76
N ALA A 294 8.10 6.29 -17.99
CA ALA A 294 9.21 5.63 -18.66
C ALA A 294 10.47 6.51 -18.67
N ARG A 295 10.32 7.83 -18.87
CA ARG A 295 11.44 8.78 -18.74
C ARG A 295 12.02 8.84 -17.33
N GLN A 296 11.19 8.78 -16.29
CA GLN A 296 11.66 8.86 -14.89
C GLN A 296 12.36 7.58 -14.45
N ILE A 297 11.84 6.43 -14.86
CA ILE A 297 12.41 5.13 -14.51
C ILE A 297 13.51 4.70 -15.49
N GLY A 298 13.77 5.42 -16.58
CA GLY A 298 14.82 5.07 -17.54
C GLY A 298 14.47 3.87 -18.43
N LEU A 299 13.21 3.76 -18.86
CA LEU A 299 12.77 2.82 -19.88
C LEU A 299 12.53 3.53 -21.21
N ASN A 300 12.80 2.83 -22.31
CA ASN A 300 12.43 3.29 -23.65
C ASN A 300 10.94 3.02 -23.89
N PHE A 301 10.16 4.09 -24.12
CA PHE A 301 8.74 3.98 -24.41
C PHE A 301 8.48 4.12 -25.91
N ASN A 302 8.40 2.98 -26.60
CA ASN A 302 8.31 2.91 -28.06
C ASN A 302 6.86 2.91 -28.57
N ALA A 303 5.98 3.73 -27.98
CA ALA A 303 4.61 3.89 -28.45
C ALA A 303 4.46 5.15 -29.31
N THR A 304 3.70 5.05 -30.40
CA THR A 304 3.28 6.21 -31.17
C THR A 304 2.21 6.97 -30.39
N LEU A 305 2.56 8.17 -29.92
CA LEU A 305 1.66 9.01 -29.15
C LEU A 305 0.69 9.74 -30.08
N SER A 306 -0.61 9.62 -29.81
CA SER A 306 -1.61 10.49 -30.45
C SER A 306 -1.48 11.94 -29.97
N LEU A 307 -2.17 12.87 -30.62
CA LEU A 307 -2.25 14.27 -30.17
C LEU A 307 -2.78 14.36 -28.72
N TYR A 308 -3.76 13.53 -28.36
CA TYR A 308 -4.30 13.48 -27.01
C TYR A 308 -3.28 12.94 -26.00
N ASP A 309 -2.47 11.96 -26.38
CA ASP A 309 -1.44 11.40 -25.49
C ASP A 309 -0.31 12.39 -25.24
N TRP A 310 0.09 13.14 -26.28
CA TRP A 310 1.03 14.25 -26.12
C TRP A 310 0.50 15.33 -25.20
N TRP A 311 -0.79 15.67 -25.31
CA TRP A 311 -1.42 16.63 -24.42
C TRP A 311 -1.49 16.12 -22.97
N SER A 312 -1.91 14.86 -22.77
CA SER A 312 -1.89 14.19 -21.45
C SER A 312 -0.48 14.21 -20.85
N TYR A 313 0.53 13.78 -21.60
CA TYR A 313 1.94 13.80 -21.20
C TYR A 313 2.37 15.22 -20.77
N SER A 314 2.09 16.22 -21.61
CA SER A 314 2.51 17.60 -21.39
C SER A 314 1.85 18.20 -20.16
N LEU A 315 0.56 17.91 -19.94
CA LEU A 315 -0.18 18.36 -18.77
C LEU A 315 0.34 17.71 -17.49
N ILE A 316 0.63 16.40 -17.50
CA ILE A 316 1.26 15.70 -16.37
C ILE A 316 2.61 16.35 -16.06
N TRP A 317 3.47 16.51 -17.08
CA TRP A 317 4.78 17.10 -16.92
C TRP A 317 4.70 18.51 -16.33
N PHE A 318 3.84 19.37 -16.88
CA PHE A 318 3.67 20.75 -16.42
C PHE A 318 3.09 20.81 -15.00
N THR A 319 2.12 19.95 -14.69
CA THR A 319 1.52 19.87 -13.35
C THR A 319 2.58 19.56 -12.30
N PHE A 320 3.34 18.48 -12.49
CA PHE A 320 4.29 18.02 -11.48
C PHE A 320 5.58 18.84 -11.44
N ASN A 321 6.09 19.31 -12.58
CA ASN A 321 7.35 20.07 -12.62
C ASN A 321 7.18 21.55 -12.33
N VAL A 322 6.00 22.14 -12.58
CA VAL A 322 5.76 23.58 -12.44
C VAL A 322 4.69 23.87 -11.40
N LEU A 323 3.45 23.40 -11.60
CA LEU A 323 2.31 23.84 -10.80
C LEU A 323 2.41 23.42 -9.32
N LEU A 324 2.70 22.14 -9.05
CA LEU A 324 2.71 21.61 -7.68
C LEU A 324 3.82 22.15 -6.77
N ARG A 325 4.76 22.93 -7.33
CA ARG A 325 5.73 23.72 -6.52
C ARG A 325 5.06 24.78 -5.68
N TYR A 326 3.89 25.27 -6.10
CA TYR A 326 3.18 26.36 -5.44
C TYR A 326 1.97 25.85 -4.65
N ASN A 327 1.84 26.35 -3.41
CA ASN A 327 0.80 25.91 -2.47
C ASN A 327 -0.63 26.13 -3.02
N TYR A 328 -0.86 27.22 -3.76
CA TYR A 328 -2.14 27.52 -4.37
C TYR A 328 -2.59 26.40 -5.34
N TRP A 329 -1.74 26.05 -6.31
CA TRP A 329 -2.04 25.02 -7.29
C TRP A 329 -2.15 23.64 -6.64
N ARG A 330 -1.30 23.33 -5.66
CA ARG A 330 -1.44 22.09 -4.87
C ARG A 330 -2.81 22.01 -4.17
N GLY A 331 -3.25 23.10 -3.54
CA GLY A 331 -4.57 23.22 -2.94
C GLY A 331 -5.71 22.98 -3.95
N MET A 332 -5.60 23.58 -5.14
CA MET A 332 -6.55 23.36 -6.24
C MET A 332 -6.62 21.90 -6.68
N PHE A 333 -5.48 21.25 -6.97
CA PHE A 333 -5.47 19.84 -7.38
C PHE A 333 -5.98 18.90 -6.30
N ASN A 334 -5.66 19.16 -5.03
CA ASN A 334 -6.22 18.43 -3.90
C ASN A 334 -7.75 18.57 -3.82
N TRP A 335 -8.27 19.79 -4.02
CA TRP A 335 -9.71 20.04 -4.06
C TRP A 335 -10.38 19.33 -5.24
N LEU A 336 -9.79 19.42 -6.44
CA LEU A 336 -10.28 18.74 -7.64
C LEU A 336 -10.36 17.23 -7.44
N LEU A 337 -9.32 16.61 -6.87
CA LEU A 337 -9.33 15.17 -6.59
C LEU A 337 -10.42 14.80 -5.57
N ARG A 338 -10.57 15.57 -4.48
CA ARG A 338 -11.65 15.34 -3.50
C ARG A 338 -13.03 15.45 -4.15
N LEU A 339 -13.22 16.42 -5.04
CA LEU A 339 -14.45 16.57 -5.82
C LEU A 339 -14.68 15.37 -6.74
N ALA A 340 -13.65 14.93 -7.49
CA ALA A 340 -13.72 13.77 -8.37
C ALA A 340 -14.10 12.50 -7.60
N ILE A 341 -13.50 12.25 -6.43
CA ILE A 341 -13.83 11.10 -5.57
C ILE A 341 -15.27 11.16 -5.07
N ARG A 342 -15.73 12.34 -4.62
CA ARG A 342 -17.11 12.55 -4.18
C ARG A 342 -18.10 12.29 -5.31
N ARG A 343 -17.83 12.82 -6.51
CA ARG A 343 -18.66 12.60 -7.71
C ARG A 343 -18.65 11.13 -8.13
N GLY A 344 -17.49 10.49 -8.16
CA GLY A 344 -17.34 9.08 -8.49
C GLY A 344 -18.10 8.15 -7.55
N THR A 345 -18.15 8.51 -6.27
CA THR A 345 -18.93 7.77 -5.26
C THR A 345 -20.43 8.04 -5.40
N LYS A 346 -20.85 9.30 -5.51
CA LYS A 346 -22.26 9.69 -5.59
C LYS A 346 -22.93 9.23 -6.89
N PHE A 347 -22.22 9.33 -8.02
CA PHE A 347 -22.72 9.02 -9.35
C PHE A 347 -22.08 7.76 -9.92
N GLY A 348 -21.66 6.82 -9.05
CA GLY A 348 -20.94 5.61 -9.47
C GLY A 348 -21.68 4.76 -10.50
N GLY A 349 -23.00 4.60 -10.35
CA GLY A 349 -23.82 3.86 -11.32
C GLY A 349 -23.89 4.53 -12.69
N TYR A 350 -23.92 5.85 -12.74
CA TYR A 350 -23.88 6.61 -14.00
C TYR A 350 -22.54 6.38 -14.73
N PHE A 351 -21.41 6.47 -14.03
CA PHE A 351 -20.10 6.24 -14.63
C PHE A 351 -19.89 4.79 -15.07
N GLN A 352 -20.40 3.82 -14.31
CA GLN A 352 -20.38 2.41 -14.72
C GLN A 352 -21.12 2.22 -16.04
N LYS A 353 -22.35 2.76 -16.16
CA LYS A 353 -23.13 2.69 -17.41
C LYS A 353 -22.43 3.36 -18.58
N GLN A 354 -21.77 4.51 -18.36
CA GLN A 354 -20.98 5.17 -19.41
C GLN A 354 -19.82 4.29 -19.90
N LEU A 355 -19.12 3.63 -18.99
CA LEU A 355 -18.02 2.72 -19.33
C LEU A 355 -18.50 1.45 -20.04
N GLU A 356 -19.65 0.90 -19.67
CA GLU A 356 -20.30 -0.21 -20.37
C GLU A 356 -20.64 0.17 -21.82
N LEU A 357 -21.25 1.33 -22.01
CA LEU A 357 -21.56 1.85 -23.36
C LEU A 357 -20.29 2.04 -24.18
N GLN A 358 -19.23 2.61 -23.59
CA GLN A 358 -17.94 2.78 -24.27
C GLN A 358 -17.37 1.44 -24.75
N GLU A 359 -17.43 0.39 -23.93
CA GLU A 359 -16.97 -0.95 -24.34
C GLU A 359 -17.81 -1.52 -25.48
N ILE A 360 -19.14 -1.43 -25.39
CA ILE A 360 -20.05 -1.91 -26.44
C ILE A 360 -19.76 -1.21 -27.77
N THR A 361 -19.68 0.13 -27.76
CA THR A 361 -19.38 0.91 -28.97
C THR A 361 -18.02 0.55 -29.56
N SER A 362 -16.99 0.38 -28.71
CA SER A 362 -15.65 0.00 -29.19
C SER A 362 -15.61 -1.40 -29.83
N LYS A 363 -16.36 -2.36 -29.27
CA LYS A 363 -16.50 -3.71 -29.83
C LYS A 363 -17.25 -3.68 -31.16
N ALA A 364 -18.37 -2.95 -31.22
CA ALA A 364 -19.16 -2.79 -32.44
C ALA A 364 -18.33 -2.16 -33.58
N LEU A 365 -17.55 -1.12 -33.27
CA LEU A 365 -16.65 -0.50 -34.25
C LEU A 365 -15.61 -1.50 -34.78
N ARG A 366 -14.94 -2.27 -33.91
CA ARG A 366 -13.97 -3.29 -34.34
C ARG A 366 -14.59 -4.35 -35.24
N LEU A 367 -15.78 -4.83 -34.90
CA LEU A 367 -16.52 -5.79 -35.73
C LEU A 367 -16.90 -5.19 -37.09
N SER A 368 -17.37 -3.94 -37.10
CA SER A 368 -17.74 -3.24 -38.34
C SER A 368 -16.54 -2.97 -39.26
N TYR A 369 -15.36 -2.75 -38.69
CA TYR A 369 -14.11 -2.62 -39.44
C TYR A 369 -13.67 -3.99 -39.98
N ALA A 370 -13.66 -5.03 -39.13
CA ALA A 370 -13.30 -6.38 -39.57
C ALA A 370 -14.18 -6.87 -40.73
N TYR A 371 -15.49 -6.59 -40.69
CA TYR A 371 -16.42 -6.94 -41.78
C TYR A 371 -16.20 -6.11 -43.06
N ARG A 372 -15.69 -4.88 -42.96
CA ARG A 372 -15.48 -3.99 -44.12
C ARG A 372 -14.18 -4.26 -44.88
N TYR A 373 -13.25 -4.99 -44.27
CA TYR A 373 -11.91 -5.25 -44.81
C TYR A 373 -11.59 -6.76 -44.88
N GLN A 374 -12.63 -7.60 -44.83
CA GLN A 374 -12.65 -8.97 -45.37
C GLN A 374 -13.21 -8.91 -46.79
#